data_AF-A0A7L0SDE5-F1
#
_entry.id   AF-A0A7L0SDE5-F1
#
_cell.length_a   1.000
_cell.length_b   1.000
_cell.length_c   1.000
_cell.angle_alpha   90.00
_cell.angle_beta   90.00
_cell.angle_gamma   90.00
#
_symmetry.space_group_name_H-M   'P 1'
#
loop_
_entity.id
_entity.type
_entity.pdbx_description
1 polymer ?
#
loop_
_entity_poly.entity_id
_entity_poly.type
_entity_poly.pdbx_seq_one_letter_code
_entity_poly.pdbx_strand_id
1 'polypeptide(L)' 'QVFVKCHFDYDPATDSLIPCKEAGLKFMAGDLLQIVNQDDPNWWQACHVEGGSAGLVPSQLLEEKRKAFVKRD' A
#
# COMPACT_ATOMS: atom_id res chain seq x y z
N GLN A 1 17.32 4.68 -1.09
CA GLN A 1 16.22 4.33 -1.99
C GLN A 1 15.72 2.95 -1.58
N VAL A 2 14.42 2.80 -1.31
CA VAL A 2 13.84 1.56 -0.78
C VAL A 2 12.86 1.01 -1.82
N PHE A 3 12.94 -0.29 -2.09
CA PHE A 3 12.03 -0.99 -2.98
C PHE A 3 11.37 -2.13 -2.22
N VAL A 4 10.09 -2.35 -2.47
CA VAL A 4 9.32 -3.40 -1.81
C VAL A 4 8.66 -4.27 -2.87
N LYS A 5 8.62 -5.58 -2.60
CA LYS A 5 7.84 -6.52 -3.38
C LYS A 5 6.46 -6.69 -2.74
N CYS A 6 5.41 -6.48 -3.51
CA CYS A 6 4.05 -6.68 -3.03
C CYS A 6 3.76 -8.18 -2.89
N HIS A 7 3.18 -8.59 -1.76
CA HIS A 7 2.87 -10.00 -1.46
C HIS A 7 1.37 -10.31 -1.50
N PHE A 8 0.55 -9.32 -1.86
CA PHE A 8 -0.90 -9.40 -1.96
C PHE A 8 -1.39 -8.37 -2.98
N ASP A 9 -2.65 -8.48 -3.38
CA ASP A 9 -3.29 -7.52 -4.27
C ASP A 9 -3.93 -6.40 -3.47
N TYR A 10 -3.77 -5.16 -3.92
CA TYR A 10 -4.33 -3.99 -3.27
C TYR A 10 -5.14 -3.16 -4.26
N ASP A 11 -6.44 -2.98 -3.97
CA ASP A 11 -7.32 -2.10 -4.73
C ASP A 11 -7.85 -0.96 -3.84
N PRO A 12 -7.35 0.29 -4.03
CA PRO A 12 -7.80 1.47 -3.31
C PRO A 12 -9.32 1.70 -3.39
N ALA A 13 -9.98 1.27 -4.46
CA ALA A 13 -11.43 1.44 -4.62
C ALA A 13 -12.23 0.65 -3.57
N THR A 14 -11.65 -0.44 -3.07
CA THR A 14 -12.24 -1.33 -2.07
C THR A 14 -11.80 -1.02 -0.64
N ASP A 15 -10.80 -0.17 -0.47
CA ASP A 15 -10.26 0.20 0.83
C ASP A 15 -11.10 1.30 1.48
N SER A 16 -11.67 1.01 2.65
CA SER A 16 -12.45 1.98 3.43
C SER A 16 -11.62 2.85 4.36
N LEU A 17 -10.34 2.51 4.58
CA LEU A 17 -9.44 3.24 5.47
C LEU A 17 -8.61 4.29 4.73
N ILE A 18 -8.55 4.23 3.39
CA ILE A 18 -7.81 5.21 2.59
C ILE A 18 -8.50 6.58 2.68
N PRO A 19 -7.76 7.67 2.91
CA PRO A 19 -8.36 9.00 3.01
C PRO A 19 -9.02 9.49 1.72
N CYS A 20 -8.49 9.09 0.56
CA CYS A 20 -8.98 9.44 -0.77
C CYS A 20 -8.62 8.30 -1.73
N LYS A 21 -9.62 7.68 -2.36
CA LYS A 21 -9.43 6.49 -3.21
C LYS A 21 -8.59 6.79 -4.44
N GLU A 22 -8.75 8.00 -4.96
CA GLU A 22 -8.03 8.53 -6.12
C GLU A 22 -6.54 8.76 -5.84
N ALA A 23 -6.19 8.95 -4.56
CA ALA A 23 -4.79 9.07 -4.13
C ALA A 23 -4.11 7.70 -3.98
N GLY A 24 -4.86 6.60 -4.03
CA GLY A 24 -4.31 5.25 -3.84
C GLY A 24 -3.59 4.71 -5.07
N LEU A 25 -2.51 3.99 -4.83
CA LEU A 25 -1.81 3.25 -5.87
C LEU A 25 -2.26 1.79 -5.85
N LYS A 26 -2.96 1.37 -6.90
CA LYS A 26 -3.29 -0.05 -7.13
C LYS A 26 -2.03 -0.84 -7.46
N PHE A 27 -1.91 -2.04 -6.87
CA PHE A 27 -0.84 -2.99 -7.19
C PHE A 27 -1.32 -4.43 -7.05
N MET A 28 -0.58 -5.35 -7.66
CA MET A 28 -0.81 -6.79 -7.59
C MET A 28 0.32 -7.49 -6.83
N ALA A 29 0.05 -8.69 -6.33
CA ALA A 29 1.08 -9.55 -5.75
C ALA A 29 2.16 -9.85 -6.80
N GLY A 30 3.42 -9.58 -6.45
CA GLY A 30 4.56 -9.71 -7.33
C GLY A 30 5.13 -8.39 -7.82
N ASP A 31 4.34 -7.30 -7.81
CA ASP A 31 4.78 -5.98 -8.23
C ASP A 31 5.95 -5.48 -7.38
N LEU A 32 6.85 -4.71 -8.01
CA LEU A 32 7.94 -4.04 -7.32
C LEU A 32 7.65 -2.53 -7.29
N LEU A 33 7.54 -1.98 -6.10
CA LEU A 33 7.27 -0.55 -5.89
C LEU A 33 8.49 0.14 -5.30
N GLN A 34 8.77 1.35 -5.79
CA GLN A 34 9.72 2.25 -5.15
C GLN A 34 9.01 3.05 -4.07
N ILE A 35 9.55 3.05 -2.86
CA ILE A 35 9.02 3.87 -1.78
C ILE A 35 9.60 5.29 -1.87
N VAL A 36 8.69 6.26 -1.83
CA VAL A 36 8.96 7.70 -1.89
C VAL A 36 8.93 8.34 -0.50
N ASN A 37 7.94 8.01 0.33
CA ASN A 37 7.81 8.52 1.70
C ASN A 37 7.18 7.45 2.64
N GLN A 38 7.69 7.32 3.87
CA GLN A 38 7.23 6.40 4.92
C GLN A 38 6.96 7.08 6.28
N ASP A 39 6.86 8.40 6.32
CA ASP A 39 6.71 9.19 7.55
C ASP A 39 5.36 8.90 8.24
N ASP A 40 4.31 8.63 7.47
CA ASP A 40 3.03 8.19 8.02
C ASP A 40 3.08 6.68 8.33
N PRO A 41 2.75 6.27 9.56
CA PRO A 41 2.87 4.89 10.00
C PRO A 41 1.80 3.96 9.41
N ASN A 42 0.76 4.49 8.75
CA ASN A 42 -0.31 3.71 8.15
C ASN A 42 -0.25 3.75 6.62
N TRP A 43 0.16 4.86 6.02
CA TRP A 43 0.11 5.11 4.57
C TRP A 43 1.46 5.56 4.01
N TRP A 44 2.04 4.75 3.14
CA TRP A 44 3.28 5.11 2.46
C TRP A 44 2.98 5.68 1.08
N GLN A 45 3.85 6.57 0.61
CA GLN A 45 3.84 6.98 -0.80
C GLN A 45 4.79 6.10 -1.57
N ALA A 46 4.30 5.49 -2.64
CA ALA A 46 5.08 4.64 -3.51
C ALA A 46 4.75 4.92 -4.98
N CYS A 47 5.62 4.49 -5.90
CA CYS A 47 5.37 4.49 -7.33
C CYS A 47 5.86 3.19 -7.97
N HIS A 48 5.33 2.86 -9.13
CA HIS A 48 5.82 1.75 -9.95
C HIS A 48 7.22 2.04 -10.46
N VAL A 49 8.08 1.02 -10.47
CA VAL A 49 9.48 1.14 -10.94
C VAL A 49 9.55 1.51 -12.43
N GLU A 50 8.55 1.09 -13.21
CA GLU A 50 8.42 1.44 -14.63
C GLU A 50 8.07 2.93 -14.86
N GLY A 51 7.85 3.69 -13.79
CA GLY A 51 7.51 5.10 -13.81
C GLY A 51 6.03 5.37 -13.48
N GLY A 52 5.70 6.63 -13.24
CA GLY A 52 4.36 7.07 -12.89
C GLY A 52 4.34 8.05 -11.71
N SER A 53 3.14 8.52 -11.37
CA SER A 53 2.92 9.34 -10.18
C SER A 53 2.98 8.51 -8.91
N ALA A 54 3.47 9.13 -7.83
CA ALA A 54 3.36 8.52 -6.51
C ALA A 54 1.89 8.43 -6.09
N GLY A 55 1.54 7.34 -5.40
CA GLY A 55 0.24 7.15 -4.76
C GLY A 55 0.39 6.43 -3.43
N LEU A 56 -0.68 6.45 -2.65
CA LEU A 56 -0.74 5.86 -1.33
C LEU A 56 -0.86 4.35 -1.40
N VAL A 57 -0.02 3.67 -0.66
CA VAL A 57 -0.09 2.23 -0.40
C VAL A 57 -0.18 1.98 1.10
N PRO A 58 -0.89 0.94 1.54
CA PRO A 58 -0.92 0.58 2.95
C PRO A 58 0.49 0.19 3.41
N SER A 59 0.91 0.76 4.54
CA SER A 59 2.16 0.38 5.21
C SER A 59 2.10 -1.04 5.75
N GLN A 60 3.26 -1.62 6.05
CA GLN A 60 3.34 -2.91 6.72
C GLN A 60 2.58 -2.91 8.06
N LEU A 61 2.67 -1.84 8.84
CA LEU A 61 1.98 -1.74 10.13
C LEU A 61 0.46 -1.74 9.97
N LEU A 62 -0.06 -1.02 8.97
CA LEU A 62 -1.50 -1.01 8.68
C LEU A 62 -1.98 -2.42 8.29
N GLU A 63 -1.20 -3.13 7.47
CA GLU A 63 -1.52 -4.50 7.07
C GLU A 63 -1.43 -5.51 8.21
N GLU A 64 -0.44 -5.37 9.10
CA GLU A 64 -0.35 -6.20 10.30
C GLU A 64 -1.54 -5.98 11.23
N LYS A 65 -1.99 -4.73 11.42
CA LYS A 65 -3.21 -4.43 12.16
C LYS A 65 -4.43 -5.10 11.51
N ARG A 66 -4.61 -4.95 10.19
CA ARG A 66 -5.71 -5.59 9.44
C ARG A 66 -5.76 -7.10 9.69
N LYS A 67 -4.61 -7.77 9.63
CA LYS A 67 -4.48 -9.22 9.88
C LYS A 67 -4.70 -9.60 11.33
N ALA A 68 -4.27 -8.78 12.29
CA ALA A 68 -4.43 -9.04 13.72
C ALA A 68 -5.89 -8.93 14.18
N PHE A 69 -6.70 -8.07 13.53
CA PHE A 69 -8.11 -7.88 13.85
C PHE A 69 -9.08 -8.80 13.10
N VAL A 70 -8.58 -9.67 12.20
CA VAL A 70 -9.42 -10.75 11.66
C VAL A 70 -9.69 -11.76 12.78
N LYS A 71 -10.89 -11.73 13.36
CA LYS A 71 -11.35 -12.79 14.25
C LYS A 71 -11.16 -14.12 13.50
N ARG A 72 -10.37 -15.02 14.09
CA ARG A 72 -10.42 -16.44 13.71
C ARG A 72 -11.80 -16.93 14.18
N ASP A 73 -12.70 -17.18 13.23
CA ASP A 73 -13.89 -17.99 13.48
C ASP A 73 -13.48 -19.42 13.88
#